data_AF-A0AA41FXQ4-F1
#
_entry.id   AF-A0AA41FXQ4-F1
#
_cell.length_a   1.000
_cell.length_b   1.000
_cell.length_c   1.000
_cell.angle_alpha   90.00
_cell.angle_beta   90.00
_cell.angle_gamma   90.00
#
_symmetry.space_group_name_H-M   'P 1'
#
loop_
_entity.id
_entity.type
_entity.pdbx_description
1 polymer ?
#
loop_
_entity_poly.entity_id
_entity_poly.type
_entity_poly.pdbx_seq_one_letter_code
_entity_poly.pdbx_strand_id
1 'polypeptide(L)'
;MFEQFSSGYYLGRLYIEPRDDAAAAMCREQHERVNEQLYASGDGVERTDYPLVMKLGSRHFAVHGDEQVPADTLALPETVLEDANVRNPPSLEEVFLAKADHAAQLLSISEGTPTLPDAAV
;
A
#
# COMPACT_ATOMS: atom_id res chain seq x y z
N MET A 1 -5.12 0.17 12.70
CA MET A 1 -3.94 -0.48 13.33
C MET A 1 -3.58 -1.69 12.47
N PHE A 2 -2.31 -1.82 12.08
CA PHE A 2 -1.81 -2.94 11.28
C PHE A 2 -1.10 -3.95 12.19
N GLU A 3 -1.39 -5.22 12.04
CA GLU A 3 -0.83 -6.31 12.86
C GLU A 3 0.06 -7.21 12.00
N GLN A 4 1.13 -7.77 12.58
CA GLN A 4 1.98 -8.69 11.84
C GLN A 4 1.21 -9.98 11.52
N PHE A 5 0.97 -10.22 10.24
CA PHE A 5 0.25 -11.40 9.78
C PHE A 5 1.21 -12.49 9.27
N SER A 6 2.23 -12.09 8.52
CA SER A 6 3.21 -13.02 7.93
C SER A 6 4.62 -12.44 7.91
N SER A 7 5.57 -13.22 7.35
CA SER A 7 6.92 -12.74 7.10
C SER A 7 6.94 -11.52 6.17
N GLY A 8 6.06 -11.47 5.16
CA GLY A 8 6.04 -10.42 4.13
C GLY A 8 4.92 -9.38 4.25
N TYR A 9 3.95 -9.57 5.14
CA TYR A 9 2.77 -8.69 5.24
C TYR A 9 2.32 -8.40 6.67
N TYR A 10 1.83 -7.18 6.85
CA TYR A 10 0.92 -6.79 7.93
C TYR A 10 -0.54 -6.87 7.45
N LEU A 11 -1.47 -7.11 8.36
CA LEU A 11 -2.92 -7.11 8.10
C LEU A 11 -3.55 -5.92 8.81
N GLY A 12 -4.41 -5.18 8.12
CA GLY A 12 -5.20 -4.09 8.68
C GLY A 12 -6.62 -4.13 8.13
N ARG A 13 -7.49 -3.30 8.71
CA ARG A 13 -8.85 -3.08 8.19
C ARG A 13 -9.03 -1.61 7.89
N LEU A 14 -9.53 -1.31 6.71
CA LEU A 14 -9.80 0.06 6.24
C LEU A 14 -11.17 0.09 5.56
N TYR A 15 -11.83 1.24 5.63
CA TYR A 15 -13.00 1.50 4.79
C TYR A 15 -12.55 1.67 3.36
N ILE A 16 -13.21 0.98 2.43
CA ILE A 16 -12.91 1.06 1.01
C ILE A 16 -13.90 2.00 0.36
N GLU A 17 -13.41 3.05 -0.28
CA GLU A 17 -14.21 3.99 -1.05
C GLU A 17 -13.80 4.00 -2.52
N PRO A 18 -14.74 4.21 -3.45
CA PRO A 18 -14.39 4.40 -4.85
C PRO A 18 -13.73 5.76 -5.05
N ARG A 19 -12.80 5.81 -6.01
CA ARG A 19 -12.15 7.04 -6.47
C ARG A 19 -12.08 7.05 -7.99
N ASP A 20 -12.31 8.23 -8.57
CA ASP A 20 -12.27 8.43 -10.02
C ASP A 20 -10.85 8.25 -10.57
N ASP A 21 -10.60 7.16 -11.31
CA ASP A 21 -9.43 6.79 -12.16
C ASP A 21 -8.03 7.30 -11.73
N ALA A 22 -7.86 7.58 -10.44
CA ALA A 22 -6.63 8.06 -9.83
C ALA A 22 -5.96 6.91 -9.09
N ALA A 23 -4.66 7.07 -8.84
CA ALA A 23 -3.90 6.10 -8.06
C ALA A 23 -4.56 5.87 -6.69
N ALA A 24 -4.46 4.62 -6.21
CA ALA A 24 -4.96 4.25 -4.90
C ALA A 24 -4.34 5.16 -3.82
N ALA A 25 -5.17 5.59 -2.88
CA ALA A 25 -4.74 6.55 -1.88
C ALA A 25 -5.38 6.28 -0.53
N MET A 26 -4.68 6.69 0.53
CA MET A 26 -5.20 6.72 1.89
C MET A 26 -4.96 8.09 2.50
N CYS A 27 -5.54 8.35 3.67
CA CYS A 27 -5.31 9.59 4.41
C CYS A 27 -3.81 9.89 4.55
N ARG A 28 -3.38 11.08 4.11
CA ARG A 28 -1.97 11.49 4.11
C ARG A 28 -1.29 11.32 5.48
N GLU A 29 -1.92 11.80 6.55
CA GLU A 29 -1.34 11.69 7.89
C GLU A 29 -1.13 10.23 8.32
N GLN A 30 -2.05 9.34 7.93
CA GLN A 30 -1.93 7.92 8.24
C GLN A 30 -0.86 7.25 7.38
N HIS A 31 -0.76 7.63 6.11
CA HIS A 31 0.28 7.16 5.21
C HIS A 31 1.68 7.50 5.74
N GLU A 32 1.90 8.75 6.15
CA GLU A 32 3.17 9.22 6.70
C GLU A 32 3.49 8.46 8.01
N ARG A 33 2.54 8.35 8.94
CA ARG A 33 2.73 7.58 10.19
C ARG A 33 3.05 6.10 9.94
N VAL A 34 2.43 5.49 8.92
CA VAL A 34 2.69 4.08 8.58
C VAL A 34 4.09 3.93 7.98
N ASN A 35 4.50 4.84 7.10
CA ASN A 35 5.87 4.87 6.59
C ASN A 35 6.88 5.00 7.73
N GLU A 36 6.69 5.97 8.65
CA GLU A 36 7.57 6.18 9.80
C GLU A 36 7.67 4.95 10.71
N GLN A 37 6.61 4.17 10.86
CA GLN A 37 6.62 3.03 11.77
C GLN A 37 7.13 1.74 11.13
N LEU A 38 6.91 1.56 9.83
CA LEU A 38 7.10 0.25 9.17
C LEU A 38 8.12 0.25 8.04
N TYR A 39 8.43 1.41 7.47
CA TYR A 39 9.35 1.56 6.33
C TYR A 39 10.59 2.35 6.71
N ALA A 40 10.51 3.21 7.72
CA ALA A 40 11.64 3.88 8.29
C ALA A 40 12.49 2.92 9.13
N SER A 41 13.80 3.03 8.97
CA SER A 41 14.83 2.36 9.78
C SER A 41 14.91 2.95 11.19
N GLY A 42 14.42 4.18 11.38
CA GLY A 42 14.51 4.95 12.62
C GLY A 42 15.82 5.73 12.77
N ASP A 43 16.66 5.74 11.73
CA ASP A 43 17.96 6.39 11.70
C ASP A 43 17.94 7.62 10.78
N GLY A 44 17.85 8.80 11.39
CA GLY A 44 17.98 10.08 10.67
C GLY A 44 16.70 10.58 10.01
N VAL A 45 16.82 11.26 8.87
CA VAL A 45 15.71 11.85 8.11
C VAL A 45 15.32 10.88 7.00
N GLU A 46 14.17 10.23 7.14
CA GLU A 46 13.66 9.26 6.18
C GLU A 46 12.45 9.79 5.41
N ARG A 47 12.26 9.30 4.19
CA ARG A 47 11.14 9.69 3.33
C ARG A 47 9.87 9.00 3.79
N THR A 48 8.89 9.79 4.25
CA THR A 48 7.57 9.32 4.71
C THR A 48 6.50 9.36 3.62
N ASP A 49 6.88 9.86 2.44
CA ASP A 49 6.06 9.98 1.24
C ASP A 49 6.26 8.79 0.27
N TYR A 50 7.02 7.78 0.67
CA TYR A 50 7.25 6.60 -0.17
C TYR A 50 5.95 5.81 -0.34
N PRO A 51 5.61 5.37 -1.58
CA PRO A 51 4.39 4.63 -1.82
C PRO A 51 4.35 3.33 -1.03
N LEU A 52 3.27 3.13 -0.28
CA LEU A 52 3.02 1.88 0.42
C LEU A 52 2.45 0.84 -0.54
N VAL A 53 2.99 -0.38 -0.55
CA VAL A 53 2.40 -1.44 -1.38
C VAL A 53 1.37 -2.21 -0.56
N MET A 54 0.11 -2.08 -0.94
CA MET A 54 -0.99 -2.81 -0.32
C MET A 54 -1.54 -3.88 -1.26
N LYS A 55 -2.27 -4.82 -0.68
CA LYS A 55 -2.97 -5.89 -1.38
C LYS A 55 -4.38 -6.03 -0.85
N LEU A 56 -5.34 -6.10 -1.77
CA LEU A 56 -6.74 -6.42 -1.52
C LEU A 56 -7.15 -7.57 -2.45
N GLY A 57 -7.77 -8.60 -1.89
CA GLY A 57 -8.06 -9.83 -2.64
C GLY A 57 -6.79 -10.47 -3.20
N SER A 58 -6.64 -10.49 -4.53
CA SER A 58 -5.47 -11.02 -5.23
C SER A 58 -4.54 -9.94 -5.81
N ARG A 59 -4.93 -8.65 -5.73
CA ARG A 59 -4.25 -7.56 -6.43
C ARG A 59 -3.36 -6.75 -5.50
N HIS A 60 -2.13 -6.49 -5.92
CA HIS A 60 -1.22 -5.52 -5.30
C HIS A 60 -1.28 -4.18 -6.02
N PHE A 61 -1.17 -3.10 -5.26
CA PHE A 61 -1.15 -1.73 -5.79
C PHE A 61 -0.37 -0.81 -4.87
N ALA A 62 0.23 0.24 -5.46
CA ALA A 62 0.87 1.31 -4.72
C ALA A 62 -0.20 2.27 -4.18
N VAL A 63 -0.05 2.66 -2.91
CA VAL A 63 -0.93 3.56 -2.19
C VAL A 63 -0.16 4.80 -1.81
N HIS A 64 -0.71 5.95 -2.17
CA HIS A 64 -0.14 7.26 -1.84
C HIS A 64 -0.93 7.95 -0.72
N GLY A 65 -0.29 8.90 -0.04
CA GLY A 65 -0.96 9.78 0.90
C GLY A 65 -1.74 10.89 0.17
N ASP A 66 -3.01 11.06 0.51
CA ASP A 66 -3.87 12.12 -0.03
C ASP A 66 -4.66 12.80 1.10
N GLU A 67 -4.70 14.13 1.09
CA GLU A 67 -5.36 14.96 2.10
C GLU A 67 -6.88 14.98 1.93
N GLN A 68 -7.39 14.61 0.75
CA GLN A 68 -8.83 14.50 0.47
C GLN A 68 -9.44 13.19 0.98
N VAL A 69 -8.60 12.19 1.28
CA VAL A 69 -9.07 10.88 1.73
C VAL A 69 -9.27 10.89 3.26
N PRO A 70 -10.46 10.52 3.76
CA PRO A 70 -10.73 10.48 5.19
C PRO A 70 -9.80 9.50 5.94
N ALA A 71 -9.64 9.72 7.24
CA ALA A 71 -8.94 8.79 8.11
C ALA A 71 -9.58 7.38 8.04
N ASP A 72 -8.75 6.35 8.21
CA ASP A 72 -9.14 4.94 8.19
C ASP A 72 -9.83 4.49 6.88
N THR A 73 -9.60 5.25 5.81
CA THR A 73 -10.20 5.03 4.49
C THR A 73 -9.12 4.82 3.44
N LEU A 74 -9.39 3.88 2.52
CA LEU A 74 -8.59 3.55 1.36
C LEU A 74 -9.46 3.81 0.12
N ALA A 75 -9.10 4.86 -0.62
CA ALA A 75 -9.72 5.23 -1.87
C ALA A 75 -9.09 4.42 -3.01
N LEU A 76 -9.89 3.62 -3.70
CA LEU A 76 -9.44 2.72 -4.76
C LEU A 76 -10.13 3.05 -6.09
N PRO A 77 -9.40 3.00 -7.23
CA PRO A 77 -10.01 3.09 -8.54
C PRO A 77 -10.93 1.89 -8.82
N GLU A 78 -11.97 2.11 -9.63
CA GLU A 78 -13.01 1.10 -9.91
C GLU A 78 -12.43 -0.23 -10.40
N THR A 79 -11.40 -0.18 -11.24
CA THR A 79 -10.70 -1.38 -11.75
C THR A 79 -10.18 -2.29 -10.63
N VAL A 80 -9.63 -1.71 -9.55
CA VAL A 80 -9.14 -2.49 -8.40
C VAL A 80 -10.29 -3.06 -7.57
N LEU A 81 -11.39 -2.31 -7.44
CA LEU A 81 -12.58 -2.77 -6.73
C LEU A 81 -13.24 -3.95 -7.43
N GLU A 82 -13.35 -3.89 -8.76
CA GLU A 82 -13.87 -4.98 -9.59
C GLU A 82 -13.01 -6.25 -9.45
N ASP A 83 -11.69 -6.13 -9.58
CA ASP A 83 -10.74 -7.24 -9.41
C ASP A 83 -10.80 -7.86 -8.01
N ALA A 84 -10.96 -7.02 -6.97
CA ALA A 84 -11.11 -7.47 -5.60
C ALA A 84 -12.52 -8.01 -5.28
N ASN A 85 -13.45 -7.94 -6.25
CA ASN A 85 -14.87 -8.29 -6.09
C ASN A 85 -15.53 -7.58 -4.90
N VAL A 86 -15.11 -6.33 -4.62
CA VAL A 86 -15.75 -5.47 -3.62
C VAL A 86 -17.04 -4.94 -4.23
N ARG A 87 -18.17 -5.37 -3.69
CA ARG A 87 -19.49 -4.96 -4.18
C ARG A 87 -20.12 -3.97 -3.20
N ASN A 88 -20.51 -2.81 -3.71
CA ASN A 88 -21.22 -1.75 -2.97
C ASN A 88 -20.38 -1.06 -1.87
N PRO A 89 -19.27 -0.39 -2.21
CA PRO A 89 -18.56 0.48 -1.28
C PRO A 89 -19.43 1.71 -0.88
N PRO A 90 -19.28 2.28 0.33
CA PRO A 90 -18.22 2.01 1.29
C PRO A 90 -18.40 0.72 2.11
N SER A 91 -17.36 -0.12 2.15
CA SER A 91 -17.32 -1.36 2.96
C SER A 91 -16.02 -1.45 3.77
N LEU A 92 -16.08 -2.09 4.94
CA LEU A 92 -14.88 -2.32 5.75
C LEU A 92 -14.21 -3.62 5.30
N GLU A 93 -13.01 -3.53 4.72
CA GLU A 93 -12.30 -4.68 4.16
C GLU A 93 -10.96 -4.92 4.84
N GLU A 94 -10.53 -6.18 4.79
CA GLU A 94 -9.20 -6.61 5.20
C GLU A 94 -8.17 -6.30 4.11
N VAL A 95 -7.15 -5.54 4.47
CA VAL A 95 -6.06 -5.12 3.56
C VAL A 95 -4.71 -5.62 4.08
N PHE A 96 -3.89 -6.11 3.16
CA PHE A 96 -2.54 -6.56 3.48
C PHE A 96 -1.53 -5.50 3.08
N LEU A 97 -0.76 -4.99 4.02
CA LEU A 97 0.34 -4.06 3.76
C LEU A 97 1.64 -4.86 3.63
N ALA A 98 2.34 -4.72 2.51
CA ALA A 98 3.65 -5.32 2.33
C ALA A 98 4.69 -4.66 3.25
N LYS A 99 5.58 -5.46 3.81
CA LYS A 99 6.78 -4.95 4.50
C LYS A 99 7.72 -4.27 3.52
N ALA A 100 8.56 -3.36 3.99
CA ALA A 100 9.45 -2.54 3.16
C ALA A 100 10.26 -3.34 2.13
N ASP A 101 10.94 -4.41 2.53
CA ASP A 101 11.73 -5.27 1.62
C ASP A 101 10.87 -5.92 0.53
N HIS A 102 9.64 -6.31 0.88
CA HIS A 102 8.71 -6.97 -0.03
C HIS A 102 8.06 -5.95 -0.98
N ALA A 103 7.75 -4.76 -0.48
CA ALA A 103 7.24 -3.65 -1.25
C ALA A 103 8.24 -3.17 -2.31
N ALA A 104 9.52 -3.03 -1.95
CA ALA A 104 10.58 -2.66 -2.89
C ALA A 104 10.70 -3.65 -4.07
N GLN A 105 10.58 -4.95 -3.81
CA GLN A 105 10.57 -5.98 -4.84
C GLN A 105 9.34 -5.87 -5.77
N LEU A 106 8.15 -5.65 -5.21
CA LEU A 106 6.92 -5.51 -5.99
C LEU A 106 6.90 -4.27 -6.87
N LEU A 107 7.41 -3.13 -6.37
CA LEU A 107 7.54 -1.89 -7.14
C LEU A 107 8.51 -2.07 -8.31
N SER A 108 9.66 -2.70 -8.07
CA SER A 108 10.67 -2.98 -9.12
C SER A 108 10.09 -3.78 -10.29
N ILE A 109 9.19 -4.73 -10.02
CA ILE A 109 8.52 -5.55 -11.04
C ILE A 109 7.46 -4.74 -11.80
N SER A 110 6.71 -3.86 -11.12
CA SER A 110 5.66 -3.04 -11.75
C SER A 110 6.21 -1.90 -12.60
N GLU A 111 7.40 -1.38 -12.27
CA GLU A 111 8.05 -0.28 -13.01
C GLU A 111 8.87 -0.78 -14.22
N GLY A 112 8.89 -2.08 -14.48
CA GLY A 112 9.52 -2.62 -15.69
C GLY A 112 11.01 -2.34 -15.79
N THR A 113 11.72 -2.24 -14.66
CA THR A 113 13.19 -2.23 -14.68
C THR A 113 13.69 -3.64 -14.42
N PRO A 114 14.33 -4.32 -15.39
CA PRO A 114 15.01 -5.57 -15.11
C PRO A 114 16.14 -5.27 -14.11
N THR A 115 16.00 -5.71 -12.87
CA THR A 115 17.15 -5.85 -11.99
C THR A 115 18.07 -6.86 -12.68
N LEU A 116 19.20 -6.37 -13.20
CA LEU A 116 20.27 -7.23 -13.67
C LEU A 116 20.85 -7.95 -12.45
N PRO A 117 21.03 -9.27 -12.50
CA PRO A 117 21.84 -9.97 -11.53
C PRO A 117 23.32 -9.84 -11.94
N ASP A 118 24.17 -9.41 -11.02
CA ASP A 118 25.58 -9.81 -10.99
C ASP A 118 26.02 -9.73 -9.52
N ALA A 119 25.94 -10.80 -8.73
CA ALA A 119 26.80 -11.99 -8.77
C ALA A 119 28.29 -11.62 -8.71
N ALA A 120 28.89 -12.01 -7.60
CA ALA A 120 30.32 -12.02 -7.37
C ALA A 120 31.08 -12.78 -8.46
N VAL A 121 32.16 -12.18 -8.98
CA VAL A 121 33.48 -12.84 -9.17
C VAL A 121 34.58 -11.80 -9.10
#